data_AF-A0A973UZB2-F1
#
_entry.id   AF-A0A973UZB2-F1
#
_cell.length_a   1.000
_cell.length_b   1.000
_cell.length_c   1.000
_cell.angle_alpha   90.00
_cell.angle_beta   90.00
_cell.angle_gamma   90.00
#
_symmetry.space_group_name_H-M   'P 1'
#
loop_
_entity.id
_entity.type
_entity.pdbx_description
1 polymer ?
#
loop_
_entity_poly.entity_id
_entity_poly.type
_entity_poly.pdbx_seq_one_letter_code
_entity_poly.pdbx_strand_id
1 'polypeptide(L)'
;MPLVPAPPDRAPEEAAAAQSAPEEPAGPEAEPAASVDLEQTVRLDKGSATPSVGEPSDGEASDGKAPADEPSAGEDAAEEAVPAPARARRKVSSAGIVIAVLVGLLGFALIVQVRGTSTDSTLASARTDDLVRILSDLDSSEDRLRQEIEDLEQLKRELTAGSESADAARKAAEERADELGILAGTLPAKGPGLVVRFSGPIRASRMLDAVEELRNAGAEAMQVTGANGQSVRIIVSTWFQDADGGLNVSGAKLTGPYTITVIGDPATMKTALNIPGGVVATVSSDGGNVIVEDPGTVTVTVLAAEPNLQYAQPAS
;
A
#
# COMPACT_ATOMS: atom_id res chain seq x y z
N MET A 1 30.45 12.60 105.98
CA MET A 1 31.50 11.62 105.62
C MET A 1 30.83 10.30 105.25
N PRO A 2 31.20 9.63 104.14
CA PRO A 2 31.97 10.07 102.98
C PRO A 2 31.06 10.25 101.74
N LEU A 3 31.27 11.25 100.86
CA LEU A 3 32.35 11.47 99.87
C LEU A 3 32.33 10.44 98.71
N VAL A 4 31.83 10.81 97.51
CA VAL A 4 32.59 11.32 96.31
C VAL A 4 33.11 10.13 95.45
N PRO A 5 33.38 10.17 94.12
CA PRO A 5 33.23 11.21 93.06
C PRO A 5 32.54 10.73 91.73
N ALA A 6 32.23 11.70 90.86
CA ALA A 6 32.54 11.68 89.41
C ALA A 6 33.79 12.58 89.18
N PRO A 7 34.48 12.68 88.01
CA PRO A 7 34.45 11.99 86.71
C PRO A 7 35.92 11.55 86.30
N PRO A 8 36.40 11.45 85.03
CA PRO A 8 36.48 12.59 84.10
C PRO A 8 36.19 12.30 82.61
N ASP A 9 35.90 13.42 81.97
CA ASP A 9 35.95 13.78 80.56
C ASP A 9 37.17 13.23 79.79
N ARG A 10 36.93 12.74 78.57
CA ARG A 10 37.93 12.58 77.50
C ARG A 10 37.22 12.72 76.14
N ALA A 11 37.37 13.89 75.54
CA ALA A 11 37.60 14.02 74.10
C ALA A 11 39.07 14.42 73.90
N PRO A 12 39.64 14.47 72.68
CA PRO A 12 39.27 13.82 71.42
C PRO A 12 40.43 12.90 70.94
N GLU A 13 40.18 11.95 70.03
CA GLU A 13 41.27 11.36 69.24
C GLU A 13 40.94 11.41 67.76
N GLU A 14 41.77 12.19 67.10
CA GLU A 14 41.87 12.51 65.70
C GLU A 14 42.52 11.31 65.00
N ALA A 15 41.77 10.65 64.10
CA ALA A 15 42.36 9.75 63.11
C ALA A 15 41.95 10.24 61.72
N ALA A 16 42.80 11.12 61.20
CA ALA A 16 42.88 11.42 59.78
C ALA A 16 43.37 10.18 59.02
N ALA A 17 42.66 9.80 57.95
CA ALA A 17 43.28 9.27 56.73
C ALA A 17 42.26 9.15 55.58
N ALA A 18 42.69 9.64 54.43
CA ALA A 18 42.27 9.30 53.07
C ALA A 18 40.91 9.82 52.58
N GLN A 19 41.01 11.03 52.02
CA GLN A 19 40.25 11.45 50.84
C GLN A 19 40.37 10.40 49.72
N SER A 20 39.25 9.95 49.19
CA SER A 20 39.14 9.41 47.84
C SER A 20 38.01 10.15 47.15
N ALA A 21 38.38 11.05 46.25
CA ALA A 21 37.47 11.69 45.31
C ALA A 21 36.86 10.63 44.35
N PRO A 22 35.73 10.93 43.69
CA PRO A 22 34.96 9.96 42.92
C PRO A 22 35.68 9.57 41.63
N GLU A 23 35.75 8.27 41.37
CA GLU A 23 36.11 7.75 40.05
C GLU A 23 34.87 7.89 39.15
N GLU A 24 34.96 8.81 38.20
CA GLU A 24 34.02 9.09 37.13
C GLU A 24 33.98 7.90 36.16
N PRO A 25 32.85 7.17 36.00
CA PRO A 25 32.75 6.20 34.92
C PRO A 25 32.57 6.96 33.61
N ALA A 26 33.61 6.88 32.78
CA ALA A 26 33.64 7.32 31.39
C ALA A 26 32.35 6.93 30.65
N GLY A 27 31.72 7.91 30.02
CA GLY A 27 30.56 7.70 29.15
C GLY A 27 30.90 6.83 27.94
N PRO A 28 29.90 6.17 27.33
CA PRO A 28 30.12 5.49 26.06
C PRO A 28 30.38 6.51 24.97
N GLU A 29 31.54 6.38 24.32
CA GLU A 29 31.92 7.08 23.10
C GLU A 29 30.83 6.87 22.03
N ALA A 30 30.31 7.99 21.53
CA ALA A 30 29.45 8.03 20.37
C ALA A 30 30.31 7.83 19.11
N GLU A 31 30.05 6.75 18.37
CA GLU A 31 30.55 6.62 16.99
C GLU A 31 29.76 7.52 16.04
N PRO A 32 30.41 8.15 15.04
CA PRO A 32 29.81 9.16 14.21
C PRO A 32 28.92 8.57 13.11
N ALA A 33 27.85 9.32 12.82
CA ALA A 33 26.96 9.13 11.68
C ALA A 33 27.75 9.11 10.35
N ALA A 34 27.55 8.05 9.57
CA ALA A 34 27.92 8.04 8.16
C ALA A 34 26.88 8.84 7.36
N SER A 35 27.30 10.00 6.88
CA SER A 35 26.65 10.81 5.87
C SER A 35 26.57 10.08 4.54
N VAL A 36 25.40 10.05 3.90
CA VAL A 36 25.28 9.83 2.45
C VAL A 36 24.37 10.90 1.88
N ASP A 37 25.01 11.93 1.33
CA ASP A 37 24.45 12.88 0.37
C ASP A 37 24.40 12.20 -0.99
N LEU A 38 23.21 12.09 -1.60
CA LEU A 38 23.06 11.98 -3.05
C LEU A 38 21.76 12.69 -3.46
N GLU A 39 21.89 14.00 -3.70
CA GLU A 39 21.09 14.66 -4.73
C GLU A 39 21.19 13.85 -6.03
N GLN A 40 20.07 13.32 -6.51
CA GLN A 40 19.87 13.21 -7.96
C GLN A 40 18.42 13.47 -8.33
N THR A 41 18.26 14.64 -8.94
CA THR A 41 17.06 15.25 -9.47
C THR A 41 16.45 14.44 -10.62
N VAL A 42 15.14 14.17 -10.57
CA VAL A 42 14.34 13.91 -11.78
C VAL A 42 13.36 15.06 -11.95
N ARG A 43 13.63 15.88 -12.97
CA ARG A 43 12.70 16.87 -13.50
C ARG A 43 11.55 16.15 -14.20
N LEU A 44 10.32 16.34 -13.72
CA LEU A 44 9.11 16.03 -14.46
C LEU A 44 8.70 17.27 -15.26
N ASP A 45 8.89 17.19 -16.57
CA ASP A 45 8.34 18.13 -17.54
C ASP A 45 6.93 17.70 -17.97
N LYS A 46 6.09 18.70 -18.19
CA LYS A 46 4.64 18.59 -18.43
C LYS A 46 4.33 18.13 -19.86
N GLY A 47 3.20 17.46 -20.04
CA GLY A 47 2.58 17.34 -21.36
C GLY A 47 1.32 16.51 -21.42
N SER A 48 0.19 17.08 -21.01
CA SER A 48 -1.15 16.60 -21.37
C SER A 48 -1.54 17.19 -22.73
N ALA A 49 -2.07 16.37 -23.64
CA ALA A 49 -3.12 16.79 -24.57
C ALA A 49 -3.88 15.58 -25.13
N THR A 50 -5.20 15.62 -24.91
CA THR A 50 -6.29 14.79 -25.44
C THR A 50 -6.39 14.75 -26.97
N PRO A 51 -7.26 13.87 -27.53
CA PRO A 51 -8.50 14.45 -28.05
C PRO A 51 -9.78 13.65 -27.78
N SER A 52 -10.87 14.41 -27.89
CA SER A 52 -12.27 14.11 -27.66
C SER A 52 -13.00 13.89 -29.00
N VAL A 53 -13.82 12.84 -29.03
CA VAL A 53 -15.21 12.72 -29.56
C VAL A 53 -15.54 13.19 -30.99
N GLY A 54 -16.24 12.31 -31.72
CA GLY A 54 -17.12 12.65 -32.83
C GLY A 54 -17.89 11.45 -33.41
N GLU A 55 -19.01 11.09 -32.79
CA GLU A 55 -20.18 10.43 -33.43
C GLU A 55 -20.96 11.46 -34.31
N PRO A 56 -22.00 11.14 -35.14
CA PRO A 56 -22.91 9.97 -35.07
C PRO A 56 -23.47 9.37 -36.41
N SER A 57 -24.27 8.31 -36.22
CA SER A 57 -25.61 7.99 -36.80
C SER A 57 -25.82 7.19 -38.11
N ASP A 58 -26.47 6.04 -37.87
CA ASP A 58 -27.71 5.47 -38.46
C ASP A 58 -27.74 4.68 -39.78
N GLY A 59 -28.35 3.48 -39.71
CA GLY A 59 -29.05 2.86 -40.85
C GLY A 59 -29.22 1.32 -40.85
N GLU A 60 -30.12 0.82 -40.01
CA GLU A 60 -31.03 -0.36 -40.11
C GLU A 60 -30.85 -1.57 -41.08
N ALA A 61 -31.13 -2.76 -40.49
CA ALA A 61 -31.96 -3.90 -40.97
C ALA A 61 -31.46 -4.77 -42.16
N SER A 62 -31.71 -6.08 -42.32
CA SER A 62 -32.63 -7.09 -41.73
C SER A 62 -32.16 -8.52 -42.14
N ASP A 63 -32.49 -9.49 -41.27
CA ASP A 63 -32.80 -10.94 -41.45
C ASP A 63 -32.32 -11.78 -42.64
N GLY A 64 -31.99 -13.06 -42.34
CA GLY A 64 -31.84 -14.08 -43.39
C GLY A 64 -31.43 -15.51 -42.97
N LYS A 65 -32.26 -16.15 -42.13
CA LYS A 65 -32.51 -17.60 -41.95
C LYS A 65 -31.85 -18.61 -42.93
N ALA A 66 -31.16 -19.62 -42.38
CA ALA A 66 -30.85 -20.95 -42.97
C ALA A 66 -32.15 -21.73 -43.36
N PRO A 67 -32.20 -22.86 -44.15
CA PRO A 67 -31.26 -24.00 -44.07
C PRO A 67 -31.09 -24.90 -45.32
N ALA A 68 -30.19 -25.88 -45.15
CA ALA A 68 -30.22 -27.32 -45.52
C ALA A 68 -30.67 -27.88 -46.89
N ASP A 69 -30.00 -29.01 -47.16
CA ASP A 69 -30.37 -30.22 -47.91
C ASP A 69 -29.93 -30.39 -49.38
N GLU A 70 -29.02 -31.35 -49.53
CA GLU A 70 -28.86 -32.38 -50.58
C GLU A 70 -30.20 -32.81 -51.25
N PRO A 71 -30.23 -33.42 -52.47
CA PRO A 71 -29.40 -34.59 -52.76
C PRO A 71 -29.11 -34.97 -54.24
N SER A 72 -28.34 -36.07 -54.34
CA SER A 72 -28.59 -37.24 -55.21
C SER A 72 -28.43 -37.14 -56.73
N ALA A 73 -27.36 -37.82 -57.17
CA ALA A 73 -27.35 -38.99 -58.06
C ALA A 73 -27.78 -38.88 -59.53
N GLY A 74 -27.27 -39.86 -60.28
CA GLY A 74 -27.69 -40.22 -61.64
C GLY A 74 -26.52 -40.03 -62.60
N GLU A 75 -25.79 -41.09 -62.97
CA GLU A 75 -26.14 -41.99 -64.09
C GLU A 75 -25.95 -41.25 -65.43
N ASP A 76 -25.33 -41.78 -66.47
CA ASP A 76 -24.97 -43.15 -66.79
C ASP A 76 -24.12 -43.15 -68.06
N ALA A 77 -23.51 -44.31 -68.31
CA ALA A 77 -23.39 -44.97 -69.62
C ALA A 77 -22.74 -44.20 -70.80
N ALA A 78 -21.56 -44.63 -71.25
CA ALA A 78 -21.36 -45.72 -72.22
C ALA A 78 -21.22 -45.13 -73.65
N GLU A 79 -20.05 -45.24 -74.27
CA GLU A 79 -19.60 -46.41 -75.04
C GLU A 79 -20.04 -46.28 -76.51
N GLU A 80 -19.09 -46.17 -77.44
CA GLU A 80 -19.02 -47.00 -78.66
C GLU A 80 -17.90 -46.54 -79.62
N ALA A 81 -16.77 -47.25 -79.53
CA ALA A 81 -16.19 -48.09 -80.58
C ALA A 81 -16.53 -47.85 -82.08
N VAL A 82 -15.48 -47.53 -82.87
CA VAL A 82 -14.98 -48.08 -84.18
C VAL A 82 -15.99 -48.66 -85.23
N PRO A 83 -15.75 -48.65 -86.57
CA PRO A 83 -14.45 -48.53 -87.28
C PRO A 83 -14.43 -47.78 -88.63
N ALA A 84 -13.22 -47.68 -89.19
CA ALA A 84 -12.94 -47.38 -90.60
C ALA A 84 -13.57 -48.40 -91.56
N PRO A 85 -13.84 -48.04 -92.83
CA PRO A 85 -12.83 -48.41 -93.84
C PRO A 85 -12.65 -47.42 -95.03
N ALA A 86 -11.45 -47.55 -95.61
CA ALA A 86 -11.16 -47.54 -97.05
C ALA A 86 -11.61 -46.34 -97.92
N ARG A 87 -10.62 -45.46 -98.14
CA ARG A 87 -10.23 -44.83 -99.42
C ARG A 87 -11.27 -44.84 -100.55
N ALA A 88 -11.96 -43.71 -100.70
CA ALA A 88 -12.45 -43.25 -102.00
C ALA A 88 -11.77 -41.91 -102.31
N ARG A 89 -10.98 -41.88 -103.40
CA ARG A 89 -10.38 -40.66 -103.95
C ARG A 89 -11.50 -39.71 -104.38
N ARG A 90 -11.94 -38.82 -103.48
CA ARG A 90 -12.86 -37.73 -103.83
C ARG A 90 -12.06 -36.69 -104.60
N LYS A 91 -12.43 -36.53 -105.87
CA LYS A 91 -12.05 -35.37 -106.68
C LYS A 91 -12.44 -34.14 -105.88
N VAL A 92 -11.45 -33.30 -105.58
CA VAL A 92 -11.65 -32.10 -104.78
C VAL A 92 -12.52 -31.16 -105.62
N SER A 93 -13.83 -31.14 -105.33
CA SER A 93 -14.72 -30.07 -105.79
C SER A 93 -14.18 -28.76 -105.23
N SER A 94 -14.24 -27.66 -105.98
CA SER A 94 -13.81 -26.33 -105.51
C SER A 94 -14.42 -25.96 -104.16
N ALA A 95 -15.63 -26.45 -103.85
CA ALA A 95 -16.26 -26.32 -102.54
C ALA A 95 -15.53 -27.04 -101.39
N GLY A 96 -14.89 -28.19 -101.67
CA GLY A 96 -14.12 -28.96 -100.67
C GLY A 96 -12.82 -28.27 -100.27
N ILE A 97 -12.19 -27.53 -101.20
CA ILE A 97 -11.02 -26.67 -100.88
C ILE A 97 -11.46 -25.54 -99.95
N VAL A 98 -12.59 -24.88 -100.27
CA VAL A 98 -13.12 -23.80 -99.45
C VAL A 98 -13.46 -24.28 -98.04
N ILE A 99 -14.13 -25.43 -97.90
CA ILE A 99 -14.45 -26.01 -96.58
C ILE A 99 -13.18 -26.39 -95.82
N ALA A 100 -12.18 -27.02 -96.47
CA ALA A 100 -10.92 -27.38 -95.82
C ALA A 100 -10.13 -26.14 -95.37
N VAL A 101 -10.14 -25.06 -96.15
CA VAL A 101 -9.53 -23.78 -95.80
C VAL A 101 -10.29 -23.12 -94.65
N LEU A 102 -11.63 -23.13 -94.67
CA LEU A 102 -12.44 -22.57 -93.58
C LEU A 102 -12.28 -23.36 -92.28
N VAL A 103 -12.25 -24.69 -92.33
CA VAL A 103 -12.00 -25.55 -91.16
C VAL A 103 -10.56 -25.40 -90.68
N GLY A 104 -9.59 -25.28 -91.60
CA GLY A 104 -8.20 -25.00 -91.27
C GLY A 104 -8.01 -23.63 -90.61
N LEU A 105 -8.67 -22.59 -91.12
CA LEU A 105 -8.67 -21.26 -90.52
C LEU A 105 -9.41 -21.21 -89.19
N LEU A 106 -10.53 -21.92 -89.05
CA LEU A 106 -11.27 -22.03 -87.80
C LEU A 106 -10.47 -22.80 -86.75
N GLY A 107 -9.83 -23.90 -87.12
CA GLY A 107 -8.94 -24.66 -86.26
C GLY A 107 -7.70 -23.86 -85.86
N PHE A 108 -7.11 -23.13 -86.79
CA PHE A 108 -6.01 -22.20 -86.52
C PHE A 108 -6.45 -21.05 -85.61
N ALA A 109 -7.62 -20.45 -85.85
CA ALA A 109 -8.18 -19.40 -85.01
C ALA A 109 -8.51 -19.90 -83.60
N LEU A 110 -9.05 -21.12 -83.46
CA LEU A 110 -9.29 -21.77 -82.17
C LEU A 110 -7.98 -22.02 -81.43
N ILE A 111 -6.94 -22.52 -82.11
CA ILE A 111 -5.62 -22.74 -81.51
C ILE A 111 -5.01 -21.40 -81.08
N VAL A 112 -5.13 -20.34 -81.88
CA VAL A 112 -4.65 -19.00 -81.54
C VAL A 112 -5.45 -18.39 -80.39
N GLN A 113 -6.78 -18.56 -80.35
CA GLN A 113 -7.62 -18.16 -79.22
C GLN A 113 -7.23 -18.92 -77.95
N VAL A 114 -7.11 -20.25 -78.00
CA VAL A 114 -6.74 -21.09 -76.85
C VAL A 114 -5.33 -20.77 -76.37
N ARG A 115 -4.38 -20.54 -77.30
CA ARG A 115 -2.99 -20.19 -76.96
C ARG A 115 -2.88 -18.77 -76.44
N GLY A 116 -3.77 -17.86 -76.88
CA GLY A 116 -3.95 -16.50 -76.34
C GLY A 116 -4.62 -16.47 -74.96
N THR A 117 -5.57 -17.38 -74.68
CA THR A 117 -6.17 -17.58 -73.35
C THR A 117 -5.21 -18.29 -72.39
N SER A 118 -4.28 -19.10 -72.90
CA SER A 118 -3.24 -19.77 -72.11
C SER A 118 -2.04 -18.87 -71.75
N THR A 119 -1.99 -17.65 -72.30
CA THR A 119 -0.96 -16.63 -71.97
C THR A 119 -1.31 -15.73 -70.78
N ASP A 120 -2.42 -16.00 -70.07
CA ASP A 120 -2.77 -15.35 -68.79
C ASP A 120 -1.99 -15.92 -67.58
N SER A 121 -0.81 -16.50 -67.80
CA SER A 121 0.10 -16.87 -66.71
C SER A 121 0.54 -15.65 -65.89
N THR A 122 0.55 -14.46 -66.48
CA THR A 122 0.75 -13.18 -65.80
C THR A 122 -0.41 -12.81 -64.87
N LEU A 123 -1.67 -13.12 -65.23
CA LEU A 123 -2.84 -12.85 -64.38
C LEU A 123 -2.99 -13.86 -63.24
N ALA A 124 -2.69 -15.14 -63.49
CA ALA A 124 -2.66 -16.18 -62.46
C ALA A 124 -1.47 -16.02 -61.50
N SER A 125 -0.30 -15.59 -62.00
CA SER A 125 0.85 -15.22 -61.16
C SER A 125 0.53 -13.99 -60.30
N ALA A 126 -0.08 -12.94 -60.86
CA ALA A 126 -0.46 -11.74 -60.12
C ALA A 126 -1.40 -12.03 -58.93
N ARG A 127 -2.35 -12.96 -59.06
CA ARG A 127 -3.21 -13.39 -57.94
C ARG A 127 -2.46 -14.18 -56.88
N THR A 128 -1.46 -14.95 -57.29
CA THR A 128 -0.63 -15.72 -56.36
C THR A 128 0.29 -14.78 -55.57
N ASP A 129 0.87 -13.78 -56.24
CA ASP A 129 1.67 -12.72 -55.63
C ASP A 129 0.82 -11.87 -54.65
N ASP A 130 -0.42 -11.51 -55.02
CA ASP A 130 -1.34 -10.80 -54.12
C ASP A 130 -1.73 -11.62 -52.89
N LEU A 131 -1.97 -12.94 -53.03
CA LEU A 131 -2.23 -13.83 -51.89
C LEU A 131 -1.02 -13.96 -50.97
N VAL A 132 0.19 -14.10 -51.52
CA VAL A 132 1.44 -14.14 -50.74
C VAL A 132 1.65 -12.80 -50.03
N ARG A 133 1.35 -11.69 -50.69
CA ARG A 133 1.42 -10.35 -50.10
C ARG A 133 0.41 -10.16 -48.98
N ILE A 134 -0.85 -10.55 -49.17
CA ILE A 134 -1.88 -10.49 -48.12
C ILE A 134 -1.49 -11.38 -46.95
N LEU A 135 -0.96 -12.58 -47.21
CA LEU A 135 -0.48 -13.46 -46.14
C LEU A 135 0.70 -12.83 -45.39
N SER A 136 1.64 -12.21 -46.10
CA SER A 136 2.77 -11.52 -45.48
C SER A 136 2.34 -10.29 -44.68
N ASP A 137 1.38 -9.51 -45.19
CA ASP A 137 0.79 -8.37 -44.49
C ASP A 137 0.04 -8.85 -43.23
N LEU A 138 -0.68 -9.98 -43.31
CA LEU A 138 -1.38 -10.59 -42.18
C LEU A 138 -0.41 -11.13 -41.14
N ASP A 139 0.65 -11.84 -41.56
CA ASP A 139 1.71 -12.36 -40.69
C ASP A 139 2.43 -11.21 -39.97
N SER A 140 2.76 -10.14 -40.70
CA SER A 140 3.36 -8.93 -40.11
C SER A 140 2.42 -8.20 -39.14
N SER A 141 1.12 -8.21 -39.43
CA SER A 141 0.10 -7.63 -38.55
C SER A 141 -0.09 -8.50 -37.31
N GLU A 142 -0.07 -9.82 -37.45
CA GLU A 142 -0.13 -10.78 -36.37
C GLU A 142 1.08 -10.65 -35.44
N ASP A 143 2.29 -10.57 -35.98
CA ASP A 143 3.51 -10.35 -35.22
C ASP A 143 3.49 -9.01 -34.47
N ARG A 144 3.04 -7.94 -35.12
CA ARG A 144 2.89 -6.62 -34.48
C ARG A 144 1.88 -6.65 -33.34
N LEU A 145 0.72 -7.28 -33.56
CA LEU A 145 -0.32 -7.40 -32.53
C LEU A 145 0.15 -8.27 -31.36
N ARG A 146 0.91 -9.34 -31.63
CA ARG A 146 1.55 -10.17 -30.59
C ARG A 146 2.51 -9.35 -29.74
N GLN A 147 3.36 -8.54 -30.36
CA GLN A 147 4.27 -7.64 -29.65
C GLN A 147 3.50 -6.61 -28.81
N GLU A 148 2.43 -6.03 -29.35
CA GLU A 148 1.61 -5.06 -28.61
C GLU A 148 0.89 -5.71 -27.41
N ILE A 149 0.46 -6.97 -27.53
CA ILE A 149 -0.08 -7.74 -26.40
C ILE A 149 0.99 -7.96 -25.34
N GLU A 150 2.20 -8.40 -25.72
CA GLU A 150 3.31 -8.62 -24.80
C GLU A 150 3.68 -7.34 -24.03
N ASP A 151 3.77 -6.21 -24.74
CA ASP A 151 4.04 -4.89 -24.16
C ASP A 151 2.92 -4.44 -23.21
N LEU A 152 1.65 -4.59 -23.60
CA LEU A 152 0.50 -4.24 -22.75
C LEU A 152 0.41 -5.12 -21.51
N GLU A 153 0.71 -6.41 -21.62
CA GLU A 153 0.77 -7.31 -20.47
C GLU A 153 1.92 -6.96 -19.54
N GLN A 154 3.08 -6.57 -20.08
CA GLN A 154 4.21 -6.08 -19.28
C GLN A 154 3.85 -4.79 -18.55
N LEU A 155 3.27 -3.81 -19.26
CA LEU A 155 2.82 -2.56 -18.67
C LEU A 155 1.76 -2.79 -17.58
N LYS A 156 0.80 -3.71 -17.81
CA LYS A 156 -0.19 -4.09 -16.80
C LYS A 156 0.47 -4.68 -15.56
N ARG A 157 1.45 -5.57 -15.72
CA ARG A 157 2.20 -6.16 -14.59
C ARG A 157 2.95 -5.10 -13.80
N GLU A 158 3.64 -4.18 -14.48
CA GLU A 158 4.38 -3.09 -13.86
C GLU A 158 3.45 -2.15 -13.09
N LEU A 159 2.32 -1.74 -13.68
CA LEU A 159 1.37 -0.85 -13.04
C LEU A 159 0.69 -1.52 -11.83
N THR A 160 0.38 -2.81 -11.93
CA THR A 160 -0.20 -3.58 -10.81
C THR A 160 0.80 -3.68 -9.66
N ALA A 161 2.05 -4.04 -9.94
CA ALA A 161 3.11 -4.13 -8.92
C ALA A 161 3.42 -2.76 -8.28
N GLY A 162 3.39 -1.68 -9.07
CA GLY A 162 3.53 -0.31 -8.58
C GLY A 162 2.39 0.10 -7.65
N SER A 163 1.14 -0.25 -8.00
CA SER A 163 -0.03 0.00 -7.16
C SER A 163 0.05 -0.74 -5.83
N GLU A 164 0.38 -2.05 -5.85
CA GLU A 164 0.53 -2.85 -4.64
C GLU A 164 1.62 -2.29 -3.71
N SER A 165 2.73 -1.83 -4.29
CA SER A 165 3.82 -1.19 -3.53
C SER A 165 3.40 0.13 -2.90
N ALA A 166 2.65 0.97 -3.64
CA ALA A 166 2.14 2.24 -3.13
C ALA A 166 1.12 2.03 -1.99
N ASP A 167 0.24 1.03 -2.12
CA ASP A 167 -0.71 0.68 -1.08
C ASP A 167 -0.03 0.17 0.20
N ALA A 168 0.99 -0.67 0.05
CA ALA A 168 1.79 -1.13 1.18
C ALA A 168 2.53 0.04 1.88
N ALA A 169 3.14 0.94 1.10
CA ALA A 169 3.83 2.11 1.64
C ALA A 169 2.87 3.07 2.37
N ARG A 170 1.68 3.31 1.80
CA ARG A 170 0.64 4.12 2.45
C ARG A 170 0.20 3.49 3.76
N LYS A 171 -0.09 2.18 3.78
CA LYS A 171 -0.49 1.47 4.99
C LYS A 171 0.58 1.57 6.08
N ALA A 172 1.85 1.37 5.74
CA ALA A 172 2.95 1.53 6.69
C ALA A 172 3.06 2.96 7.22
N ALA A 173 2.81 3.97 6.38
CA ALA A 173 2.78 5.36 6.80
C ALA A 173 1.60 5.68 7.74
N GLU A 174 0.42 5.12 7.46
CA GLU A 174 -0.77 5.22 8.33
C GLU A 174 -0.53 4.57 9.69
N GLU A 175 0.00 3.34 9.72
CA GLU A 175 0.36 2.64 10.97
C GLU A 175 1.38 3.44 11.79
N ARG A 176 2.41 3.99 11.13
CA ARG A 176 3.41 4.83 11.80
C ARG A 176 2.83 6.16 12.28
N ALA A 177 1.89 6.75 11.53
CA ALA A 177 1.20 7.96 11.97
C ALA A 177 0.34 7.68 13.21
N ASP A 178 -0.32 6.52 13.27
CA ASP A 178 -1.10 6.10 14.43
C ASP A 178 -0.21 5.86 15.66
N GLU A 179 0.91 5.15 15.50
CA GLU A 179 1.91 4.97 16.56
C GLU A 179 2.40 6.30 17.12
N LEU A 180 2.79 7.23 16.23
CA LEU A 180 3.24 8.57 16.62
C LEU A 180 2.12 9.39 17.25
N GLY A 181 0.89 9.25 16.78
CA GLY A 181 -0.28 9.93 17.33
C GLY A 181 -0.62 9.45 18.75
N ILE A 182 -0.47 8.14 19.01
CA ILE A 182 -0.62 7.58 20.37
C ILE A 182 0.48 8.12 21.29
N LEU A 183 1.74 8.11 20.85
CA LEU A 183 2.88 8.63 21.61
C LEU A 183 2.77 10.13 21.91
N ALA A 184 2.37 10.93 20.92
CA ALA A 184 2.16 12.37 21.07
C ALA A 184 0.91 12.72 21.91
N GLY A 185 0.03 11.75 22.09
CA GLY A 185 -1.22 11.92 22.81
C GLY A 185 -2.37 12.51 21.99
N THR A 186 -2.23 12.58 20.67
CA THR A 186 -3.26 13.10 19.74
C THR A 186 -4.26 12.03 19.31
N LEU A 187 -3.99 10.75 19.57
CA LEU A 187 -4.93 9.65 19.37
C LEU A 187 -5.28 8.93 20.68
N PRO A 188 -6.51 8.36 20.76
CA PRO A 188 -6.90 7.52 21.89
C PRO A 188 -6.15 6.19 21.84
N ALA A 189 -6.01 5.54 22.99
CA ALA A 189 -5.34 4.26 23.10
C ALA A 189 -6.15 3.28 23.96
N LYS A 190 -6.00 1.99 23.67
CA LYS A 190 -6.64 0.89 24.42
C LYS A 190 -5.64 -0.22 24.62
N GLY A 191 -5.55 -0.74 25.84
CA GLY A 191 -4.60 -1.78 26.17
C GLY A 191 -4.77 -2.29 27.60
N PRO A 192 -3.93 -3.25 28.02
CA PRO A 192 -3.89 -3.68 29.40
C PRO A 192 -3.52 -2.49 30.30
N GLY A 193 -4.04 -2.44 31.53
CA GLY A 193 -3.72 -1.32 32.40
C GLY A 193 -4.44 -1.28 33.74
N LEU A 194 -4.28 -0.17 34.44
CA LEU A 194 -4.83 0.06 35.77
C LEU A 194 -5.77 1.27 35.80
N VAL A 195 -6.65 1.25 36.80
CA VAL A 195 -7.42 2.42 37.25
C VAL A 195 -7.00 2.73 38.69
N VAL A 196 -6.34 3.88 38.88
CA VAL A 196 -5.81 4.31 40.17
C VAL A 196 -6.65 5.47 40.70
N ARG A 197 -7.35 5.25 41.81
CA ARG A 197 -8.26 6.23 42.41
C ARG A 197 -7.62 6.87 43.63
N PHE A 198 -7.63 8.19 43.68
CA PHE A 198 -7.13 9.00 44.79
C PHE A 198 -8.29 9.72 45.48
N SER A 199 -8.39 9.59 46.79
CA SER A 199 -9.37 10.30 47.62
C SER A 199 -8.72 10.95 48.84
N GLY A 200 -9.42 11.92 49.43
CA GLY A 200 -8.86 12.75 50.51
C GLY A 200 -7.96 13.88 49.99
N PRO A 201 -7.13 14.48 50.86
CA PRO A 201 -6.20 15.54 50.47
C PRO A 201 -5.06 14.99 49.60
N ILE A 202 -4.96 15.47 48.36
CA ILE A 202 -3.91 15.10 47.41
C ILE A 202 -3.22 16.38 46.95
N ARG A 203 -1.91 16.50 47.21
CA ARG A 203 -1.08 17.61 46.71
C ARG A 203 -0.61 17.32 45.28
N ALA A 204 -0.32 18.36 44.53
CA ALA A 204 0.23 18.29 43.17
C ALA A 204 1.50 17.44 43.11
N SER A 205 2.38 17.57 44.10
CA SER A 205 3.63 16.77 44.17
C SER A 205 3.34 15.26 44.25
N ARG A 206 2.31 14.84 44.98
CA ARG A 206 1.94 13.42 45.10
C ARG A 206 1.33 12.86 43.81
N MET A 207 0.56 13.70 43.12
CA MET A 207 0.04 13.33 41.80
C MET A 207 1.18 13.18 40.79
N LEU A 208 2.16 14.09 40.82
CA LEU A 208 3.36 13.99 40.00
C LEU A 208 4.16 12.72 40.32
N ASP A 209 4.46 12.47 41.61
CA ASP A 209 5.16 11.24 42.05
C ASP A 209 4.46 10.00 41.48
N ALA A 210 3.11 9.94 41.56
CA ALA A 210 2.34 8.83 41.02
C ALA A 210 2.50 8.65 39.51
N VAL A 211 2.48 9.76 38.76
CA VAL A 211 2.68 9.73 37.30
C VAL A 211 4.10 9.29 36.96
N GLU A 212 5.11 9.74 37.69
CA GLU A 212 6.50 9.34 37.43
C GLU A 212 6.76 7.88 37.79
N GLU A 213 6.21 7.37 38.90
CA GLU A 213 6.31 5.94 39.23
C GLU A 213 5.64 5.06 38.18
N LEU A 214 4.49 5.50 37.63
CA LEU A 214 3.83 4.79 36.53
C LEU A 214 4.68 4.81 35.25
N ARG A 215 5.32 5.94 34.90
CA ARG A 215 6.25 6.02 33.76
C ARG A 215 7.45 5.11 33.94
N ASN A 216 8.06 5.12 35.12
CA ASN A 216 9.19 4.25 35.46
C ASN A 216 8.80 2.77 35.36
N ALA A 217 7.54 2.45 35.64
CA ALA A 217 6.97 1.11 35.52
C ALA A 217 6.50 0.75 34.08
N GLY A 218 6.77 1.58 33.08
CA GLY A 218 6.43 1.30 31.69
C GLY A 218 5.01 1.70 31.28
N ALA A 219 4.42 2.70 31.91
CA ALA A 219 3.17 3.29 31.44
C ALA A 219 3.33 3.91 30.05
N GLU A 220 2.48 3.52 29.10
CA GLU A 220 2.52 3.95 27.70
C GLU A 220 1.57 5.11 27.43
N ALA A 221 0.39 5.11 28.06
CA ALA A 221 -0.60 6.18 27.93
C ALA A 221 -1.37 6.38 29.23
N MET A 222 -1.65 7.64 29.58
CA MET A 222 -2.30 8.00 30.83
C MET A 222 -3.26 9.16 30.65
N GLN A 223 -4.35 9.15 31.40
CA GLN A 223 -5.18 10.32 31.63
C GLN A 223 -5.51 10.45 33.11
N VAL A 224 -5.71 11.68 33.57
CA VAL A 224 -6.24 11.98 34.91
C VAL A 224 -7.61 12.63 34.78
N THR A 225 -8.58 12.15 35.56
CA THR A 225 -9.95 12.65 35.61
C THR A 225 -10.28 13.10 37.03
N GLY A 226 -10.86 14.30 37.15
CA GLY A 226 -11.42 14.81 38.40
C GLY A 226 -12.91 14.49 38.53
N ALA A 227 -13.43 14.56 39.76
CA ALA A 227 -14.85 14.35 40.06
C ALA A 227 -15.79 15.38 39.41
N ASN A 228 -15.26 16.54 39.01
CA ASN A 228 -15.99 17.54 38.21
C ASN A 228 -16.10 17.16 36.72
N GLY A 229 -15.65 15.97 36.31
CA GLY A 229 -15.70 15.48 34.93
C GLY A 229 -14.64 16.08 34.00
N GLN A 230 -13.76 16.95 34.51
CA GLN A 230 -12.60 17.42 33.75
C GLN A 230 -11.55 16.32 33.68
N SER A 231 -10.99 16.11 32.49
CA SER A 231 -9.95 15.12 32.26
C SER A 231 -8.81 15.70 31.44
N VAL A 232 -7.59 15.22 31.67
CA VAL A 232 -6.39 15.66 30.97
C VAL A 232 -5.59 14.45 30.52
N ARG A 233 -5.20 14.43 29.24
CA ARG A 233 -4.21 13.49 28.71
C ARG A 233 -2.84 13.85 29.29
N ILE A 234 -2.21 12.89 29.95
CA ILE A 234 -0.86 13.07 30.49
C ILE A 234 0.14 12.81 29.36
N ILE A 235 0.94 13.82 29.06
CA ILE A 235 2.05 13.79 28.10
C ILE A 235 3.32 14.33 28.76
N VAL A 236 4.42 14.38 28.01
CA VAL A 236 5.73 14.83 28.52
C VAL A 236 5.70 16.23 29.16
N SER A 237 4.93 17.15 28.60
CA SER A 237 4.83 18.53 29.08
C SER A 237 3.71 18.77 30.09
N THR A 238 3.06 17.71 30.58
CA THR A 238 2.00 17.84 31.59
C THR A 238 2.59 18.31 32.92
N TRP A 239 1.97 19.31 33.52
CA TRP A 239 2.38 19.86 34.81
C TRP A 239 1.22 19.87 35.79
N PHE A 240 1.57 19.85 37.08
CA PHE A 240 0.63 19.83 38.20
C PHE A 240 0.90 21.03 39.12
N GLN A 241 -0.16 21.71 39.54
CA GLN A 241 -0.08 22.80 40.51
C GLN A 241 -1.22 22.66 41.51
N ASP A 242 -0.94 22.91 42.78
CA ASP A 242 -1.98 22.98 43.81
C ASP A 242 -2.92 24.16 43.52
N ALA A 243 -4.22 23.93 43.65
CA ALA A 243 -5.24 24.96 43.45
C ALA A 243 -6.28 24.90 44.57
N ASP A 244 -6.98 26.01 44.81
CA ASP A 244 -8.04 26.03 45.83
C ASP A 244 -9.12 25.01 45.51
N GLY A 245 -9.28 24.02 46.40
CA GLY A 245 -10.26 22.94 46.27
C GLY A 245 -9.90 21.86 45.24
N GLY A 246 -8.66 21.82 44.75
CA GLY A 246 -8.23 20.73 43.86
C GLY A 246 -6.83 20.88 43.27
N LEU A 247 -6.68 20.42 42.02
CA LEU A 247 -5.43 20.49 41.27
C LEU A 247 -5.65 21.23 39.95
N ASN A 248 -4.68 22.01 39.53
CA ASN A 248 -4.57 22.50 38.16
C ASN A 248 -3.61 21.58 37.40
N VAL A 249 -4.11 20.92 36.35
CA VAL A 249 -3.35 19.99 35.51
C VAL A 249 -3.31 20.54 34.10
N SER A 250 -2.15 21.03 33.68
CA SER A 250 -1.96 21.65 32.36
C SER A 250 -3.01 22.72 32.00
N GLY A 251 -3.46 23.51 32.97
CA GLY A 251 -4.46 24.57 32.79
C GLY A 251 -5.91 24.14 33.06
N ALA A 252 -6.19 22.84 33.22
CA ALA A 252 -7.51 22.35 33.60
C ALA A 252 -7.61 22.22 35.13
N LYS A 253 -8.65 22.81 35.73
CA LYS A 253 -8.92 22.65 37.17
C LYS A 253 -9.72 21.37 37.42
N LEU A 254 -9.10 20.42 38.10
CA LEU A 254 -9.70 19.15 38.53
C LEU A 254 -10.01 19.23 40.04
N THR A 255 -11.15 18.67 40.44
CA THR A 255 -11.52 18.55 41.86
C THR A 255 -11.52 17.08 42.28
N GLY A 256 -11.05 16.80 43.48
CA GLY A 256 -11.02 15.44 44.02
C GLY A 256 -12.42 14.84 44.25
N PRO A 257 -12.54 13.49 44.31
CA PRO A 257 -11.49 12.50 44.09
C PRO A 257 -10.97 12.49 42.63
N TYR A 258 -9.76 11.95 42.45
CA TYR A 258 -9.10 11.86 41.15
C TYR A 258 -8.97 10.41 40.72
N THR A 259 -8.97 10.16 39.41
CA THR A 259 -8.73 8.84 38.83
C THR A 259 -7.69 8.96 37.73
N ILE A 260 -6.59 8.21 37.84
CA ILE A 260 -5.67 7.97 36.74
C ILE A 260 -6.11 6.67 36.03
N THR A 261 -6.33 6.75 34.73
CA THR A 261 -6.45 5.58 33.86
C THR A 261 -5.14 5.46 33.09
N VAL A 262 -4.48 4.31 33.21
CA VAL A 262 -3.13 4.09 32.68
C VAL A 262 -3.04 2.78 31.92
N ILE A 263 -2.44 2.81 30.72
CA ILE A 263 -2.11 1.64 29.90
C ILE A 263 -0.64 1.27 30.13
N GLY A 264 -0.37 -0.02 30.30
CA GLY A 264 0.95 -0.61 30.54
C GLY A 264 0.82 -2.00 31.17
N ASP A 265 1.93 -2.60 31.61
CA ASP A 265 1.90 -3.87 32.34
C ASP A 265 1.30 -3.69 33.75
N PRO A 266 0.11 -4.25 34.05
CA PRO A 266 -0.58 -3.98 35.31
C PRO A 266 0.18 -4.48 36.54
N ALA A 267 0.88 -5.61 36.42
CA ALA A 267 1.63 -6.21 37.52
C ALA A 267 2.84 -5.35 37.93
N THR A 268 3.58 -4.86 36.94
CA THR A 268 4.75 -3.98 37.14
C THR A 268 4.31 -2.64 37.74
N MET A 269 3.29 -2.00 37.16
CA MET A 269 2.76 -0.73 37.67
C MET A 269 2.19 -0.85 39.08
N LYS A 270 1.41 -1.91 39.36
CA LYS A 270 0.87 -2.14 40.70
C LYS A 270 1.98 -2.36 41.72
N THR A 271 3.05 -3.07 41.35
CA THR A 271 4.21 -3.26 42.22
C THR A 271 4.89 -1.93 42.52
N ALA A 272 5.16 -1.11 41.49
CA ALA A 272 5.79 0.20 41.63
C ALA A 272 5.03 1.14 42.60
N LEU A 273 3.71 1.23 42.45
CA LEU A 273 2.87 2.07 43.33
C LEU A 273 2.88 1.62 44.81
N ASN A 274 3.10 0.33 45.07
CA ASN A 274 3.07 -0.28 46.41
C ASN A 274 4.46 -0.46 47.03
N ILE A 275 5.54 -0.01 46.39
CA ILE A 275 6.89 -0.05 46.98
C ILE A 275 6.86 0.65 48.35
N PRO A 276 7.54 0.10 49.39
CA PRO A 276 7.64 0.77 50.67
C PRO A 276 8.16 2.20 50.55
N GLY A 277 7.40 3.16 51.09
CA GLY A 277 7.71 4.59 50.93
C GLY A 277 7.31 5.20 49.57
N GLY A 278 6.69 4.43 48.69
CA GLY A 278 6.15 4.87 47.41
C GLY A 278 4.80 5.57 47.52
N VAL A 279 4.06 5.61 46.41
CA VAL A 279 2.85 6.45 46.22
C VAL A 279 1.75 6.12 47.23
N VAL A 280 1.39 4.84 47.38
CA VAL A 280 0.29 4.44 48.27
C VAL A 280 0.60 4.81 49.73
N ALA A 281 1.83 4.56 50.19
CA ALA A 281 2.26 4.84 51.55
C ALA A 281 2.35 6.35 51.84
N THR A 282 2.92 7.12 50.91
CA THR A 282 3.12 8.56 51.08
C THR A 282 1.81 9.34 51.04
N VAL A 283 0.90 8.99 50.13
CA VAL A 283 -0.45 9.58 50.08
C VAL A 283 -1.23 9.26 51.36
N SER A 284 -1.16 8.01 51.83
CA SER A 284 -1.82 7.61 53.09
C SER A 284 -1.28 8.37 54.30
N SER A 285 0.03 8.60 54.35
CA SER A 285 0.69 9.37 55.41
C SER A 285 0.28 10.85 55.42
N ASP A 286 -0.07 11.39 54.24
CA ASP A 286 -0.61 12.74 54.07
C ASP A 286 -2.13 12.82 54.36
N GLY A 287 -2.77 11.70 54.74
CA GLY A 287 -4.20 11.62 55.07
C GLY A 287 -5.12 11.35 53.88
N GLY A 288 -4.55 11.09 52.69
CA GLY A 288 -5.27 10.63 51.51
C GLY A 288 -5.44 9.11 51.48
N ASN A 289 -6.00 8.60 50.39
CA ASN A 289 -6.13 7.16 50.14
C ASN A 289 -5.98 6.86 48.64
N VAL A 290 -5.38 5.73 48.32
CA VAL A 290 -5.16 5.26 46.94
C VAL A 290 -5.73 3.86 46.78
N ILE A 291 -6.59 3.66 45.77
CA ILE A 291 -7.13 2.34 45.38
C ILE A 291 -6.62 2.02 43.98
N VAL A 292 -6.02 0.85 43.81
CA VAL A 292 -5.50 0.38 42.52
C VAL A 292 -6.35 -0.79 42.05
N GLU A 293 -7.04 -0.59 40.92
CA GLU A 293 -7.90 -1.59 40.27
C GLU A 293 -7.23 -2.07 38.97
N ASP A 294 -7.26 -3.39 38.73
CA ASP A 294 -6.84 -4.02 37.48
C ASP A 294 -8.07 -4.60 36.77
N PRO A 295 -8.71 -3.83 35.87
CA PRO A 295 -9.86 -4.31 35.10
C PRO A 295 -9.45 -5.16 33.88
N GLY A 296 -8.17 -5.49 33.72
CA GLY A 296 -7.63 -6.10 32.51
C GLY A 296 -7.37 -5.03 31.45
N THR A 297 -8.40 -4.65 30.68
CA THR A 297 -8.26 -3.66 29.59
C THR A 297 -8.84 -2.31 29.98
N VAL A 298 -8.09 -1.23 29.73
CA VAL A 298 -8.53 0.16 29.89
C VAL A 298 -8.47 0.92 28.57
N THR A 299 -9.13 2.07 28.51
CA THR A 299 -9.11 2.96 27.34
C THR A 299 -8.82 4.37 27.81
N VAL A 300 -7.79 4.98 27.21
CA VAL A 300 -7.44 6.39 27.37
C VAL A 300 -8.03 7.13 26.18
N THR A 301 -9.12 7.85 26.41
CA THR A 301 -9.88 8.53 25.35
C THR A 301 -9.54 10.01 25.23
N VAL A 302 -8.96 10.60 26.28
CA VAL A 302 -8.63 12.03 26.29
C VAL A 302 -7.39 12.27 25.44
N LEU A 303 -7.44 13.33 24.65
CA LEU A 303 -6.36 13.75 23.76
C LEU A 303 -5.61 14.94 24.36
N ALA A 304 -4.34 15.06 24.02
CA ALA A 304 -3.53 16.21 24.35
C ALA A 304 -4.01 17.43 23.55
N ALA A 305 -3.96 18.60 24.17
CA ALA A 305 -4.21 19.84 23.45
C ALA A 305 -3.07 20.09 22.46
N GLU A 306 -3.41 20.44 21.22
CA GLU A 306 -2.41 20.77 20.21
C GLU A 306 -1.62 22.03 20.61
N PRO A 307 -0.29 21.99 20.57
CA PRO A 307 0.51 23.18 20.80
C PRO A 307 0.33 24.17 19.64
N ASN A 308 0.09 25.44 19.95
CA ASN A 308 0.07 26.50 18.95
C ASN A 308 1.52 26.90 18.58
N LEU A 309 2.09 26.21 17.59
CA LEU A 309 3.44 26.46 17.10
C LEU A 309 3.45 27.71 16.21
N GLN A 310 4.15 28.77 16.63
CA GLN A 310 4.29 30.00 15.84
C GLN A 310 5.46 29.97 14.85
N TYR A 311 6.52 29.21 15.17
CA TYR A 311 7.77 29.21 14.42
C TYR A 311 8.16 27.83 13.88
N ALA A 312 7.87 26.77 14.63
CA ALA A 312 8.22 25.41 14.24
C ALA A 312 7.22 24.85 13.22
N GLN A 313 7.72 24.14 12.21
CA GLN A 313 6.93 23.42 11.22
C GLN A 313 7.52 22.01 11.05
N PRO A 314 6.67 20.98 10.80
CA PRO A 314 7.17 19.65 10.45
C PRO A 314 8.07 19.71 9.21
N ALA A 315 9.16 18.93 9.20
CA ALA A 315 9.98 18.77 8.00
C ALA A 315 9.16 18.08 6.90
N SER A 316 9.30 18.55 5.65
CA SER A 316 8.62 18.03 4.46
C SER A 316 9.41 16.93 3.78
#